data_AF-M1ZVY3-F1
#
_entry.id   AF-M1ZVY3-F1
#
_cell.length_a   1.000
_cell.length_b   1.000
_cell.length_c   1.000
_cell.angle_alpha   90.00
_cell.angle_beta   90.00
_cell.angle_gamma   90.00
#
_symmetry.space_group_name_H-M   'P 1'
#
loop_
_entity.id
_entity.type
_entity.pdbx_description
1 polymer ?
#
loop_
_entity_poly.entity_id
_entity_poly.type
_entity_poly.pdbx_seq_one_letter_code
_entity_poly.pdbx_strand_id
1 'polypeptide(L)'
;MNKLKKLNFNMVFLYALLTFFVIPRGLQGEFKIIFIIGFFLINIICISINNIEIKLKKSDVLLYFFIIDISIVILIISPYTIIFTIGTFAFLVIAQMSVSKKHYIFKSYLNRTIYVMCLVSIIIQLMIGRYSTINGKISLSIIGDKNFSGVVMILFFMYCAKNKFYLGEVLSVFIILILDSRASLITLILFFIVRLFKDTIWSVLQKLRLNKVYKLFALMLIIIISISYIWVSRVTIYGVKEYQQSLNDTSNKMRFVANIYAIDLIKNNKKELMFYGYDNDFKDIFGIYDYEIDSHRKFIGVRLVQPHNSIINVIIRTGIIFS
;
A
#
# COMPACT_ATOMS: atom_id res chain seq x y z
N MET A 1 -8.96 0.29 30.27
CA MET A 1 -8.50 -0.44 29.06
C MET A 1 -9.44 -0.40 27.84
N ASN A 2 -10.75 -0.69 27.96
CA ASN A 2 -11.67 -0.66 26.79
C ASN A 2 -11.81 0.74 26.15
N LYS A 3 -11.80 1.81 26.97
CA LYS A 3 -11.81 3.20 26.49
C LYS A 3 -10.57 3.51 25.63
N LEU A 4 -9.38 3.14 26.11
CA LEU A 4 -8.10 3.32 25.38
C LEU A 4 -8.07 2.55 24.06
N LYS A 5 -8.52 1.30 24.04
CA LYS A 5 -8.61 0.50 22.81
C LYS A 5 -9.58 1.11 21.78
N LYS A 6 -10.70 1.67 22.25
CA LYS A 6 -11.67 2.37 21.39
C LYS A 6 -11.04 3.63 20.78
N LEU A 7 -10.31 4.40 21.57
CA LEU A 7 -9.58 5.59 21.13
C LEU A 7 -8.56 5.21 20.03
N ASN A 8 -7.71 4.21 20.29
CA ASN A 8 -6.65 3.79 19.37
C ASN A 8 -7.20 3.31 18.02
N PHE A 9 -8.27 2.50 18.05
CA PHE A 9 -8.96 2.07 16.84
C PHE A 9 -9.48 3.26 16.03
N ASN A 10 -10.14 4.22 16.69
CA ASN A 10 -10.66 5.41 16.03
C ASN A 10 -9.55 6.29 15.45
N MET A 11 -8.39 6.40 16.12
CA MET A 11 -7.24 7.16 15.64
C MET A 11 -6.61 6.55 14.38
N VAL A 12 -6.37 5.24 14.38
CA VAL A 12 -5.84 4.55 13.17
C VAL A 12 -6.82 4.65 12.01
N PHE A 13 -8.11 4.54 12.32
CA PHE A 13 -9.15 4.71 11.32
C PHE A 13 -9.19 6.14 10.74
N LEU A 14 -9.09 7.15 11.61
CA LEU A 14 -9.01 8.55 11.21
C LEU A 14 -7.76 8.83 10.37
N TYR A 15 -6.61 8.28 10.76
CA TYR A 15 -5.37 8.35 9.98
C TYR A 15 -5.59 7.82 8.57
N ALA A 16 -6.12 6.61 8.42
CA ALA A 16 -6.38 6.03 7.11
C ALA A 16 -7.30 6.91 6.25
N LEU A 17 -8.38 7.45 6.84
CA LEU A 17 -9.28 8.36 6.12
C LEU A 17 -8.56 9.64 5.68
N LEU A 18 -7.84 10.30 6.58
CA LEU A 18 -7.13 11.53 6.27
C LEU A 18 -6.07 11.29 5.20
N THR A 19 -5.29 10.21 5.29
CA THR A 19 -4.27 9.88 4.30
C THR A 19 -4.84 9.71 2.89
N PHE A 20 -5.98 9.02 2.73
CA PHE A 20 -6.53 8.73 1.39
C PHE A 20 -7.44 9.83 0.85
N PHE A 21 -8.07 10.63 1.71
CA PHE A 21 -9.14 11.55 1.30
C PHE A 21 -8.84 13.03 1.60
N VAL A 22 -7.79 13.37 2.35
CA VAL A 22 -7.56 14.76 2.78
C VAL A 22 -6.13 15.21 2.57
N ILE A 23 -5.14 14.37 2.89
CA ILE A 23 -3.73 14.75 2.88
C ILE A 23 -3.13 14.58 1.47
N PRO A 24 -2.64 15.66 0.83
CA PRO A 24 -1.96 15.60 -0.46
C PRO A 24 -0.83 14.59 -0.46
N ARG A 25 -0.63 13.87 -1.57
CA ARG A 25 0.39 12.82 -1.69
C ARG A 25 1.78 13.29 -1.25
N GLY A 26 2.15 14.52 -1.61
CA GLY A 26 3.44 15.10 -1.25
C GLY A 26 3.65 15.29 0.26
N LEU A 27 2.56 15.40 1.04
CA LEU A 27 2.58 15.65 2.50
C LEU A 27 2.32 14.39 3.33
N GLN A 28 2.14 13.23 2.69
CA GLN A 28 1.79 11.98 3.41
C GLN A 28 2.94 11.47 4.28
N GLY A 29 4.20 11.79 3.92
CA GLY A 29 5.39 11.41 4.68
C GLY A 29 5.44 12.12 6.04
N GLU A 30 5.30 13.44 6.03
CA GLU A 30 5.24 14.31 7.21
C GLU A 30 4.02 13.98 8.07
N PHE A 31 2.86 13.79 7.43
CA PHE A 31 1.64 13.42 8.13
C PHE A 31 1.77 12.09 8.90
N LYS A 32 2.48 11.10 8.34
CA LYS A 32 2.78 9.84 9.04
C LYS A 32 3.55 10.09 10.34
N ILE A 33 4.57 10.95 10.30
CA ILE A 33 5.40 11.25 11.48
C ILE A 33 4.56 12.00 12.54
N ILE A 34 3.80 13.02 12.12
CA ILE A 34 2.90 13.77 13.00
C ILE A 34 1.88 12.84 13.66
N PHE A 35 1.31 11.90 12.90
CA PHE A 35 0.36 10.93 13.43
C PHE A 35 1.00 10.02 14.48
N ILE A 36 2.20 9.49 14.26
CA ILE A 36 2.89 8.63 15.23
C ILE A 36 3.10 9.40 16.55
N ILE A 37 3.64 10.62 16.47
CA ILE A 37 3.90 11.46 17.65
C ILE A 37 2.59 11.79 18.37
N GLY A 38 1.58 12.25 17.63
CA GLY A 38 0.27 12.59 18.18
C GLY A 38 -0.44 11.39 18.81
N PHE A 39 -0.32 10.20 18.22
CA PHE A 39 -0.89 8.97 18.77
C PHE A 39 -0.35 8.67 20.16
N PHE A 40 0.97 8.71 20.35
CA PHE A 40 1.57 8.47 21.66
C PHE A 40 1.23 9.56 22.66
N LEU A 41 1.32 10.84 22.27
CA LEU A 41 0.99 11.97 23.16
C LEU A 41 -0.45 11.91 23.67
N ILE A 42 -1.42 11.70 22.78
CA ILE A 42 -2.83 11.63 23.18
C ILE A 42 -3.09 10.41 24.05
N ASN A 43 -2.43 9.28 23.79
CA ASN A 43 -2.51 8.11 24.66
C ASN A 43 -1.98 8.41 26.07
N ILE A 44 -0.82 9.06 26.20
CA ILE A 44 -0.25 9.46 27.49
C ILE A 44 -1.20 10.38 28.25
N ILE A 45 -1.70 11.44 27.60
CA ILE A 45 -2.67 12.37 28.20
C ILE A 45 -3.95 11.63 28.63
N CYS A 46 -4.48 10.75 27.78
CA CYS A 46 -5.69 9.99 28.07
C CYS A 46 -5.51 9.04 29.27
N ILE A 47 -4.35 8.40 29.38
CA ILE A 47 -4.00 7.53 30.51
C ILE A 47 -3.90 8.34 31.80
N SER A 48 -3.20 9.47 31.78
CA SER A 48 -3.00 10.35 32.95
C SER A 48 -4.31 10.95 33.45
N ILE A 49 -5.18 11.46 32.57
CA ILE A 49 -6.45 12.08 32.96
C ILE A 49 -7.42 11.04 33.53
N ASN A 50 -7.46 9.83 32.94
CA ASN A 50 -8.46 8.82 33.29
C ASN A 50 -7.94 7.78 34.30
N ASN A 51 -6.72 7.94 34.83
CA ASN A 51 -6.04 6.98 35.72
C ASN A 51 -6.21 5.52 35.25
N ILE A 52 -5.98 5.29 33.95
CA ILE A 52 -6.21 3.96 33.36
C ILE A 52 -5.04 3.03 33.67
N GLU A 53 -5.28 2.00 34.46
CA GLU A 53 -4.33 0.89 34.60
C GLU A 53 -4.09 0.18 33.26
N ILE A 54 -2.82 0.08 32.85
CA ILE A 54 -2.39 -0.64 31.66
C ILE A 54 -2.04 -2.08 32.08
N LYS A 55 -2.91 -3.04 31.76
CA LYS A 55 -2.62 -4.46 31.95
C LYS A 55 -2.03 -5.02 30.66
N LEU A 56 -0.72 -5.11 30.60
CA LEU A 56 0.00 -5.75 29.49
C LEU A 56 0.02 -7.27 29.68
N LYS A 57 -0.29 -8.01 28.62
CA LYS A 57 -0.07 -9.46 28.65
C LYS A 57 1.41 -9.76 28.44
N LYS A 58 1.90 -10.86 29.02
CA LYS A 58 3.29 -11.33 28.79
C LYS A 58 3.60 -11.48 27.30
N SER A 59 2.64 -11.94 26.50
CA SER A 59 2.79 -12.04 25.03
C SER A 59 2.99 -10.68 24.35
N ASP A 60 2.31 -9.65 24.83
CA ASP A 60 2.40 -8.30 24.25
C ASP A 60 3.75 -7.67 24.60
N VAL A 61 4.22 -7.86 25.85
CA VAL A 61 5.55 -7.42 26.30
C VAL A 61 6.66 -8.09 25.48
N LEU A 62 6.60 -9.41 25.32
CA LEU A 62 7.61 -10.16 24.56
C LEU A 62 7.65 -9.73 23.10
N LEU A 63 6.49 -9.44 22.51
CA LEU A 63 6.43 -8.96 21.13
C LEU A 63 6.98 -7.53 20.98
N TYR A 64 6.67 -6.62 21.89
CA TYR A 64 7.26 -5.27 21.86
C TYR A 64 8.77 -5.31 22.07
N PHE A 65 9.24 -6.16 22.98
CA PHE A 65 10.68 -6.39 23.18
C PHE A 65 11.34 -6.88 21.88
N PHE A 66 10.75 -7.87 21.21
CA PHE A 66 11.24 -8.37 19.94
C PHE A 66 11.25 -7.30 18.83
N ILE A 67 10.21 -6.47 18.74
CA ILE A 67 10.15 -5.35 17.78
C ILE A 67 11.25 -4.33 18.06
N ILE A 68 11.47 -3.97 19.33
CA ILE A 68 12.48 -3.00 19.74
C ILE A 68 13.88 -3.55 19.49
N ASP A 69 14.17 -4.79 19.89
CA ASP A 69 15.46 -5.44 19.67
C ASP A 69 15.80 -5.52 18.19
N ILE A 70 14.85 -5.94 17.35
CA ILE A 70 15.04 -5.97 15.89
C ILE A 70 15.32 -4.56 15.37
N SER A 71 14.56 -3.57 15.83
CA SER A 71 14.77 -2.19 15.40
C SER A 71 16.17 -1.69 15.77
N ILE A 72 16.66 -2.00 16.98
CA ILE A 72 18.00 -1.64 17.45
C ILE A 72 19.08 -2.35 16.62
N VAL A 73 18.93 -3.65 16.36
CA VAL A 73 19.87 -4.41 15.54
C VAL A 73 19.98 -3.81 14.14
N ILE A 74 18.86 -3.39 13.54
CA ILE A 74 18.87 -2.73 12.23
C ILE A 74 19.55 -1.36 12.30
N LEU A 75 19.29 -0.59 13.37
CA LEU A 75 19.92 0.72 13.60
C LEU A 75 21.45 0.64 13.70
N ILE A 76 21.99 -0.46 14.22
CA ILE A 76 23.43 -0.66 14.39
C ILE A 76 24.09 -1.13 13.08
N ILE A 77 23.43 -2.00 12.33
CA ILE A 77 24.06 -2.72 11.20
C ILE A 77 23.81 -1.99 9.85
N SER A 78 22.67 -1.30 9.69
CA SER A 78 22.29 -0.67 8.42
C SER A 78 23.12 0.59 8.16
N PRO A 79 23.80 0.71 7.01
CA PRO A 79 24.47 1.95 6.60
C PRO A 79 23.52 2.97 5.95
N TYR A 80 22.27 2.59 5.69
CA TYR A 80 21.27 3.40 4.99
C TYR A 80 20.46 4.27 5.94
N THR A 81 19.76 5.28 5.41
CA THR A 81 18.77 6.04 6.19
C THR A 81 17.73 5.10 6.81
N ILE A 82 17.30 5.35 8.04
CA ILE A 82 16.51 4.38 8.83
C ILE A 82 15.10 4.92 9.13
N ILE A 83 14.70 5.98 8.43
CA ILE A 83 13.45 6.70 8.66
C ILE A 83 12.25 5.85 8.25
N PHE A 84 12.30 5.16 7.10
CA PHE A 84 11.21 4.29 6.68
C PHE A 84 11.07 3.12 7.65
N THR A 85 12.19 2.52 8.06
CA THR A 85 12.26 1.38 8.97
C THR A 85 11.67 1.72 10.34
N ILE A 86 12.16 2.78 11.01
CA ILE A 86 11.61 3.25 12.30
C ILE A 86 10.12 3.56 12.15
N GLY A 87 9.74 4.30 11.10
CA GLY A 87 8.34 4.65 10.85
C GLY A 87 7.44 3.43 10.67
N THR A 88 7.96 2.35 10.06
CA THR A 88 7.22 1.11 9.83
C THR A 88 7.05 0.32 11.12
N PHE A 89 8.12 0.16 11.92
CA PHE A 89 8.02 -0.50 13.21
C PHE A 89 7.11 0.24 14.20
N ALA A 90 7.24 1.57 14.26
CA ALA A 90 6.33 2.39 15.07
C ALA A 90 4.87 2.21 14.63
N PHE A 91 4.61 2.18 13.32
CA PHE A 91 3.27 1.96 12.80
C PHE A 91 2.74 0.54 13.11
N LEU A 92 3.60 -0.50 13.07
CA LEU A 92 3.22 -1.87 13.45
C LEU A 92 2.82 -1.96 14.93
N VAL A 93 3.56 -1.29 15.82
CA VAL A 93 3.20 -1.20 17.25
C VAL A 93 1.84 -0.52 17.41
N ILE A 94 1.62 0.62 16.76
CA ILE A 94 0.33 1.32 16.78
C ILE A 94 -0.81 0.43 16.25
N ALA A 95 -0.58 -0.26 15.13
CA ALA A 95 -1.57 -1.15 14.53
C ALA A 95 -1.94 -2.29 15.49
N GLN A 96 -0.97 -2.94 16.10
CA GLN A 96 -1.20 -3.98 17.11
C GLN A 96 -1.99 -3.44 18.31
N MET A 97 -1.63 -2.28 18.85
CA MET A 97 -2.34 -1.65 19.97
C MET A 97 -3.80 -1.34 19.64
N SER A 98 -4.11 -1.14 18.36
CA SER A 98 -5.42 -0.70 17.87
C SER A 98 -6.36 -1.85 17.49
N VAL A 99 -5.82 -3.03 17.14
CA VAL A 99 -6.63 -4.19 16.73
C VAL A 99 -7.24 -4.88 17.97
N SER A 100 -8.53 -4.63 18.22
CA SER A 100 -9.30 -5.27 19.29
C SER A 100 -10.53 -5.99 18.74
N LYS A 101 -10.74 -7.25 19.15
CA LYS A 101 -11.87 -8.11 18.70
C LYS A 101 -13.26 -7.60 19.10
N LYS A 102 -13.39 -6.60 20.00
CA LYS A 102 -14.66 -6.25 20.67
C LYS A 102 -15.37 -4.98 20.19
N HIS A 103 -14.88 -4.26 19.16
CA HIS A 103 -15.47 -2.96 18.75
C HIS A 103 -16.54 -3.04 17.65
N TYR A 104 -17.49 -3.98 17.76
CA TYR A 104 -18.57 -4.13 16.78
C TYR A 104 -19.74 -3.12 16.95
N ILE A 105 -19.87 -2.46 18.11
CA ILE A 105 -21.16 -1.88 18.53
C ILE A 105 -21.40 -0.43 18.06
N PHE A 106 -20.36 0.38 17.78
CA PHE A 106 -20.52 1.78 17.29
C PHE A 106 -20.57 1.91 15.76
N LYS A 107 -20.73 0.78 15.06
CA LYS A 107 -20.46 0.66 13.63
C LYS A 107 -21.42 1.48 12.75
N SER A 108 -22.70 1.58 13.10
CA SER A 108 -23.70 2.18 12.19
C SER A 108 -23.54 3.71 12.02
N TYR A 109 -23.55 4.48 13.10
CA TYR A 109 -23.44 5.95 13.03
C TYR A 109 -22.06 6.38 12.49
N LEU A 110 -21.00 5.76 13.01
CA LEU A 110 -19.65 6.00 12.54
C LEU A 110 -19.54 5.70 11.03
N ASN A 111 -20.07 4.57 10.56
CA ASN A 111 -20.04 4.22 9.13
C ASN A 111 -20.74 5.27 8.25
N ARG A 112 -21.86 5.84 8.71
CA ARG A 112 -22.58 6.87 7.97
C ARG A 112 -21.79 8.18 7.93
N THR A 113 -21.23 8.62 9.05
CA THR A 113 -20.36 9.81 9.08
C THR A 113 -19.15 9.64 8.17
N ILE A 114 -18.50 8.47 8.21
CA ILE A 114 -17.37 8.13 7.34
C ILE A 114 -17.78 8.20 5.88
N TYR A 115 -18.91 7.58 5.54
CA TYR A 115 -19.44 7.59 4.18
C TYR A 115 -19.64 9.02 3.67
N VAL A 116 -20.28 9.88 4.47
CA VAL A 116 -20.51 11.29 4.11
C VAL A 116 -19.19 12.05 3.94
N MET A 117 -18.22 11.88 4.86
CA MET A 117 -16.92 12.54 4.74
C MET A 117 -16.15 12.11 3.50
N CYS A 118 -16.11 10.80 3.19
CA CYS A 118 -15.47 10.30 1.98
C CYS A 118 -16.16 10.85 0.73
N LEU A 119 -17.50 10.85 0.71
CA LEU A 119 -18.28 11.33 -0.42
C LEU A 119 -18.06 12.83 -0.67
N VAL A 120 -18.14 13.65 0.37
CA VAL A 120 -17.86 15.11 0.27
C VAL A 120 -16.43 15.33 -0.22
N SER A 121 -15.46 14.62 0.34
CA SER A 121 -14.07 14.71 -0.09
C SER A 121 -13.90 14.33 -1.58
N ILE A 122 -14.47 13.20 -2.03
CA ILE A 122 -14.39 12.78 -3.43
C ILE A 122 -15.00 13.86 -4.35
N ILE A 123 -16.15 14.42 -3.99
CA ILE A 123 -16.79 15.48 -4.79
C ILE A 123 -15.88 16.71 -4.89
N ILE A 124 -15.36 17.19 -3.76
CA ILE A 124 -14.43 18.34 -3.72
C ILE A 124 -13.19 18.04 -4.58
N GLN A 125 -12.62 16.85 -4.45
CA GLN A 125 -11.43 16.43 -5.20
C GLN A 125 -11.69 16.31 -6.70
N LEU A 126 -12.89 15.91 -7.13
CA LEU A 126 -13.25 15.90 -8.54
C LEU A 126 -13.46 17.32 -9.09
N MET A 127 -14.08 18.21 -8.31
CA MET A 127 -14.26 19.62 -8.70
C MET A 127 -12.91 20.33 -8.85
N ILE A 128 -11.99 20.14 -7.89
CA ILE A 128 -10.63 20.70 -7.95
C ILE A 128 -9.77 19.96 -8.97
N GLY A 129 -9.98 18.65 -9.13
CA GLY A 129 -9.25 17.75 -10.02
C GLY A 129 -9.28 18.20 -11.48
N ARG A 130 -10.36 18.85 -11.90
CA ARG A 130 -10.50 19.46 -13.23
C ARG A 130 -9.39 20.47 -13.56
N TYR A 131 -8.84 21.16 -12.56
CA TYR A 131 -7.83 22.20 -12.72
C TYR A 131 -6.40 21.71 -12.48
N SER A 132 -6.23 20.48 -11.97
CA SER A 132 -4.94 19.92 -11.54
C SER A 132 -4.53 18.68 -12.35
N THR A 133 -5.16 18.44 -13.50
CA THR A 133 -4.89 17.26 -14.33
C THR A 133 -3.46 17.28 -14.89
N ILE A 134 -2.66 16.28 -14.50
CA ILE A 134 -1.42 15.95 -15.19
C ILE A 134 -1.81 15.27 -16.52
N ASN A 135 -1.44 15.87 -17.65
CA ASN A 135 -1.69 15.37 -19.01
C ASN A 135 -3.18 15.33 -19.44
N GLY A 136 -4.04 16.21 -18.90
CA GLY A 136 -5.44 16.35 -19.33
C GLY A 136 -6.37 15.18 -18.96
N LYS A 137 -5.89 14.20 -18.17
CA LYS A 137 -6.70 13.08 -17.68
C LYS A 137 -7.23 13.38 -16.28
N ILE A 138 -8.51 13.10 -16.05
CA ILE A 138 -9.17 13.29 -14.75
C ILE A 138 -8.51 12.37 -13.72
N SER A 139 -8.17 12.94 -12.56
CA SER A 139 -7.68 12.23 -11.37
C SER A 139 -8.19 12.93 -10.12
N LEU A 140 -8.12 12.26 -8.97
CA LEU A 140 -8.41 12.91 -7.69
C LEU A 140 -7.28 13.90 -7.39
N SER A 141 -7.62 15.18 -7.14
CA SER A 141 -6.66 16.29 -7.07
C SER A 141 -5.54 16.10 -6.04
N ILE A 142 -5.85 15.49 -4.89
CA ILE A 142 -4.92 15.23 -3.78
C ILE A 142 -3.86 14.19 -4.18
N ILE A 143 -4.19 13.33 -5.14
CA ILE A 143 -3.39 12.20 -5.57
C ILE A 143 -2.58 12.55 -6.82
N GLY A 144 -3.19 13.25 -7.79
CA GLY A 144 -2.56 13.65 -9.06
C GLY A 144 -2.21 12.49 -10.02
N ASP A 145 -2.47 11.25 -9.62
CA ASP A 145 -2.22 10.02 -10.38
C ASP A 145 -3.52 9.21 -10.57
N LYS A 146 -3.83 8.86 -11.82
CA LYS A 146 -5.05 8.13 -12.17
C LYS A 146 -5.12 6.72 -11.57
N ASN A 147 -3.99 6.03 -11.44
CA ASN A 147 -3.96 4.64 -10.99
C ASN A 147 -4.15 4.60 -9.47
N PHE A 148 -3.48 5.49 -8.73
CA PHE A 148 -3.67 5.61 -7.30
C PHE A 148 -5.07 6.12 -6.95
N SER A 149 -5.62 7.04 -7.75
CA SER A 149 -7.04 7.45 -7.65
C SER A 149 -7.98 6.25 -7.84
N GLY A 150 -7.69 5.40 -8.82
CA GLY A 150 -8.46 4.18 -9.08
C GLY A 150 -8.45 3.20 -7.88
N VAL A 151 -7.32 3.05 -7.19
CA VAL A 151 -7.23 2.23 -5.97
C VAL A 151 -8.11 2.78 -4.85
N VAL A 152 -8.06 4.10 -4.60
CA VAL A 152 -8.89 4.74 -3.57
C VAL A 152 -10.37 4.58 -3.88
N MET A 153 -10.77 4.74 -5.14
CA MET A 153 -12.16 4.54 -5.56
C MET A 153 -12.62 3.08 -5.45
N ILE A 154 -11.74 2.11 -5.70
CA ILE A 154 -12.05 0.69 -5.46
C ILE A 154 -12.25 0.41 -3.98
N LEU A 155 -11.39 0.95 -3.11
CA LEU A 155 -11.55 0.78 -1.66
C LEU A 155 -12.87 1.39 -1.17
N PHE A 156 -13.21 2.58 -1.66
CA PHE A 156 -14.48 3.23 -1.36
C PHE A 156 -15.67 2.43 -1.90
N PHE A 157 -15.59 1.90 -3.11
CA PHE A 157 -16.59 1.00 -3.68
C PHE A 157 -16.79 -0.24 -2.81
N MET A 158 -15.72 -0.95 -2.43
CA MET A 158 -15.79 -2.13 -1.58
C MET A 158 -16.38 -1.81 -0.20
N TYR A 159 -16.06 -0.63 0.35
CA TYR A 159 -16.66 -0.13 1.58
C TYR A 159 -18.16 0.11 1.43
N CYS A 160 -18.60 0.73 0.34
CA CYS A 160 -20.02 0.98 0.07
C CYS A 160 -20.79 -0.33 -0.16
N ALA A 161 -20.24 -1.24 -0.97
CA ALA A 161 -20.79 -2.58 -1.24
C ALA A 161 -21.01 -3.41 0.02
N LYS A 162 -20.05 -3.36 0.95
CA LYS A 162 -20.15 -4.06 2.24
C LYS A 162 -21.24 -3.48 3.14
N ASN A 163 -21.45 -2.17 3.10
CA ASN A 163 -22.38 -1.46 3.98
C ASN A 163 -23.73 -1.10 3.31
N LYS A 164 -23.95 -1.53 2.05
CA LYS A 164 -25.15 -1.28 1.25
C LYS A 164 -25.41 0.21 0.96
N PHE A 165 -24.35 0.99 0.77
CA PHE A 165 -24.48 2.40 0.36
C PHE A 165 -24.53 2.51 -1.17
N TYR A 166 -25.71 2.26 -1.75
CA TYR A 166 -25.89 2.18 -3.20
C TYR A 166 -25.44 3.42 -3.98
N LEU A 167 -25.69 4.63 -3.47
CA LEU A 167 -25.28 5.86 -4.14
C LEU A 167 -23.75 5.94 -4.26
N GLY A 168 -23.02 5.56 -3.21
CA GLY A 168 -21.56 5.49 -3.24
C GLY A 168 -21.02 4.40 -4.16
N GLU A 169 -21.70 3.24 -4.23
CA GLU A 169 -21.34 2.18 -5.19
C GLU A 169 -21.43 2.68 -6.63
N VAL A 170 -22.57 3.26 -7.02
CA VAL A 170 -22.80 3.77 -8.38
C VAL A 170 -21.83 4.89 -8.72
N LEU A 171 -21.64 5.85 -7.80
CA LEU A 171 -20.69 6.95 -7.97
C LEU A 171 -19.27 6.41 -8.19
N SER A 172 -18.85 5.42 -7.42
CA SER A 172 -17.50 4.84 -7.55
C SER A 172 -17.29 4.17 -8.90
N VAL A 173 -18.27 3.40 -9.38
CA VAL A 173 -18.22 2.78 -10.71
C VAL A 173 -18.08 3.85 -11.79
N PHE A 174 -18.90 4.90 -11.73
CA PHE A 174 -18.85 5.99 -12.69
C PHE A 174 -17.48 6.70 -12.71
N ILE A 175 -16.93 7.01 -11.54
CA ILE A 175 -15.61 7.63 -11.43
C ILE A 175 -14.51 6.69 -11.96
N ILE A 176 -14.55 5.40 -11.64
CA ILE A 176 -13.58 4.42 -12.14
C ILE A 176 -13.57 4.37 -13.67
N LEU A 177 -14.74 4.47 -14.31
CA LEU A 177 -14.86 4.53 -15.78
C LEU A 177 -14.24 5.81 -16.34
N ILE A 178 -14.44 6.96 -15.68
CA ILE A 178 -13.87 8.26 -16.09
C ILE A 178 -12.35 8.30 -15.94
N LEU A 179 -11.78 7.67 -14.91
CA LEU A 179 -10.34 7.70 -14.62
C LEU A 179 -9.47 7.05 -15.72
N ASP A 180 -10.05 6.24 -16.62
CA ASP A 180 -9.32 5.54 -17.70
C ASP A 180 -8.07 4.78 -17.20
N SER A 181 -8.21 4.11 -16.04
CA SER A 181 -7.18 3.21 -15.53
C SER A 181 -7.58 1.76 -15.80
N ARG A 182 -6.81 1.09 -16.67
CA ARG A 182 -7.01 -0.33 -17.02
C ARG A 182 -7.01 -1.22 -15.78
N ALA A 183 -6.10 -0.94 -14.84
CA ALA A 183 -5.95 -1.74 -13.64
C ALA A 183 -7.18 -1.63 -12.73
N SER A 184 -7.74 -0.43 -12.55
CA SER A 184 -8.94 -0.27 -11.72
C SER A 184 -10.17 -0.88 -12.38
N LEU A 185 -10.32 -0.74 -13.71
CA LEU A 185 -11.40 -1.37 -14.47
C LEU A 185 -11.34 -2.91 -14.36
N ILE A 186 -10.17 -3.50 -14.59
CA ILE A 186 -9.97 -4.95 -14.48
C ILE A 186 -10.28 -5.41 -13.05
N THR A 187 -9.85 -4.66 -12.04
CA THR A 187 -10.12 -5.00 -10.63
C THR A 187 -11.61 -4.95 -10.32
N LEU A 188 -12.35 -3.96 -10.85
CA LEU A 188 -13.79 -3.87 -10.69
C LEU A 188 -14.51 -5.06 -11.36
N ILE A 189 -14.11 -5.43 -12.58
CA ILE A 189 -14.64 -6.60 -13.30
C ILE A 189 -14.37 -7.87 -12.50
N LEU A 190 -13.13 -8.07 -12.04
CA LEU A 190 -12.74 -9.21 -11.20
C LEU A 190 -13.55 -9.27 -9.91
N PHE A 191 -13.83 -8.14 -9.28
CA PHE A 191 -14.70 -8.10 -8.10
C PHE A 191 -16.10 -8.65 -8.40
N PHE A 192 -16.71 -8.24 -9.51
CA PHE A 192 -18.04 -8.75 -9.90
C PHE A 192 -18.00 -10.23 -10.27
N ILE A 193 -16.97 -10.69 -11.00
CA ILE A 193 -16.77 -12.13 -11.29
C ILE A 193 -16.66 -12.92 -9.97
N VAL A 194 -15.83 -12.45 -9.03
CA VAL A 194 -15.67 -13.10 -7.72
C VAL A 194 -16.97 -13.11 -6.94
N ARG A 195 -17.76 -12.04 -7.02
CA ARG A 195 -19.07 -11.95 -6.36
C ARG A 195 -20.08 -12.92 -6.97
N LEU A 196 -20.09 -13.11 -8.28
CA LEU A 196 -20.99 -14.03 -8.99
C LEU A 196 -20.62 -15.50 -8.78
N PHE A 197 -19.33 -15.83 -8.80
CA PHE A 197 -18.83 -17.21 -8.71
C PHE A 197 -18.17 -17.53 -7.36
N LYS A 198 -18.66 -16.90 -6.27
CA LYS A 198 -18.03 -16.97 -4.95
C LYS A 198 -17.80 -18.41 -4.47
N ASP A 199 -18.80 -19.27 -4.59
CA ASP A 199 -18.73 -20.64 -4.08
C ASP A 199 -17.79 -21.52 -4.91
N THR A 200 -17.83 -21.36 -6.23
CA THR A 200 -16.91 -22.04 -7.16
C THR A 200 -15.46 -21.63 -6.89
N ILE A 201 -15.19 -20.33 -6.77
CA ILE A 201 -13.83 -19.83 -6.51
C ILE A 201 -13.35 -20.29 -5.14
N TRP A 202 -14.20 -20.25 -4.12
CA TRP A 202 -13.87 -20.73 -2.79
C TRP A 202 -13.53 -22.23 -2.79
N SER A 203 -14.31 -23.05 -3.50
CA SER A 203 -14.03 -24.49 -3.68
C SER A 203 -12.68 -24.73 -4.37
N VAL A 204 -12.37 -23.98 -5.44
CA VAL A 204 -11.06 -24.06 -6.12
C VAL A 204 -9.91 -23.67 -5.18
N LEU A 205 -10.05 -22.57 -4.43
CA LEU A 205 -9.02 -22.13 -3.47
C LEU A 205 -8.80 -23.16 -2.35
N GLN A 206 -9.86 -23.82 -1.88
CA GLN A 206 -9.73 -24.91 -0.91
C GLN A 206 -9.00 -26.12 -1.52
N LYS A 207 -9.38 -26.54 -2.73
CA LYS A 207 -8.74 -27.67 -3.44
C LYS A 207 -7.24 -27.43 -3.67
N LEU A 208 -6.85 -26.21 -4.03
CA LEU A 208 -5.45 -25.80 -4.21
C LEU A 208 -4.72 -25.48 -2.89
N ARG A 209 -5.39 -25.59 -1.74
CA ARG A 209 -4.87 -25.20 -0.41
C ARG A 209 -4.39 -23.74 -0.36
N LEU A 210 -4.99 -22.85 -1.15
CA LEU A 210 -4.71 -21.40 -1.25
C LEU A 210 -5.70 -20.55 -0.42
N ASN A 211 -6.32 -21.14 0.59
CA ASN A 211 -7.31 -20.51 1.46
C ASN A 211 -6.77 -19.45 2.43
N LYS A 212 -5.44 -19.25 2.49
CA LYS A 212 -4.80 -18.25 3.36
C LYS A 212 -4.10 -17.18 2.52
N VAL A 213 -4.25 -15.92 2.94
CA VAL A 213 -3.77 -14.74 2.21
C VAL A 213 -2.27 -14.78 1.94
N TYR A 214 -1.44 -15.21 2.90
CA TYR A 214 0.01 -15.29 2.68
C TYR A 214 0.42 -16.26 1.57
N LYS A 215 -0.37 -17.34 1.35
CA LYS A 215 -0.11 -18.28 0.25
C LYS A 215 -0.41 -17.64 -1.11
N LEU A 216 -1.45 -16.81 -1.17
CA LEU A 216 -1.78 -16.05 -2.37
C LEU A 216 -0.67 -15.03 -2.69
N PHE A 217 -0.15 -14.34 -1.67
CA PHE A 217 1.00 -13.44 -1.84
C PHE A 217 2.25 -14.17 -2.34
N ALA A 218 2.59 -15.32 -1.77
CA ALA A 218 3.71 -16.14 -2.24
C ALA A 218 3.52 -16.61 -3.69
N LEU A 219 2.33 -17.07 -4.04
CA LEU A 219 1.99 -17.47 -5.42
C LEU A 219 2.11 -16.29 -6.39
N MET A 220 1.58 -15.12 -6.01
CA MET A 220 1.67 -13.90 -6.79
C MET A 220 3.12 -13.48 -7.03
N LEU A 221 4.00 -13.60 -6.02
CA LEU A 221 5.43 -13.35 -6.16
C LEU A 221 6.07 -14.27 -7.20
N ILE A 222 5.84 -15.58 -7.09
CA ILE A 222 6.40 -16.59 -8.01
C ILE A 222 5.94 -16.32 -9.45
N ILE A 223 4.63 -16.05 -9.62
CA ILE A 223 4.05 -15.76 -10.94
C ILE A 223 4.67 -14.49 -11.52
N ILE A 224 4.77 -13.40 -10.75
CA ILE A 224 5.30 -12.14 -11.26
C ILE A 224 6.77 -12.27 -11.65
N ILE A 225 7.59 -12.94 -10.86
CA ILE A 225 9.00 -13.17 -11.19
C ILE A 225 9.11 -14.00 -12.47
N SER A 226 8.37 -15.12 -12.54
CA SER A 226 8.40 -16.03 -13.70
C SER A 226 7.95 -15.33 -14.98
N ILE A 227 6.82 -14.60 -14.92
CA ILE A 227 6.33 -13.80 -16.04
C ILE A 227 7.33 -12.72 -16.42
N SER A 228 7.98 -12.05 -15.45
CA SER A 228 8.97 -11.01 -15.76
C SER A 228 10.11 -11.57 -16.61
N TYR A 229 10.70 -12.71 -16.21
CA TYR A 229 11.77 -13.37 -16.98
C TYR A 229 11.29 -13.81 -18.37
N ILE A 230 10.12 -14.45 -18.48
CA ILE A 230 9.58 -14.89 -19.77
C ILE A 230 9.28 -13.70 -20.68
N TRP A 231 8.67 -12.64 -20.13
CA TRP A 231 8.26 -11.47 -20.90
C TRP A 231 9.48 -10.74 -21.46
N VAL A 232 10.48 -10.46 -20.63
CA VAL A 232 11.71 -9.77 -21.08
C VAL A 232 12.49 -10.63 -22.07
N SER A 233 12.65 -11.93 -21.81
CA SER A 233 13.47 -12.81 -22.66
C SER A 233 12.80 -13.27 -23.96
N ARG A 234 11.47 -13.28 -24.07
CA ARG A 234 10.78 -13.80 -25.26
C ARG A 234 9.80 -12.82 -25.88
N VAL A 235 9.08 -12.03 -25.10
CA VAL A 235 8.00 -11.17 -25.60
C VAL A 235 8.54 -9.81 -26.05
N THR A 236 9.43 -9.20 -25.27
CA THR A 236 9.95 -7.85 -25.57
C THR A 236 10.94 -7.79 -26.72
N ILE A 237 11.34 -8.95 -27.26
CA ILE A 237 12.17 -9.04 -28.48
C ILE A 237 11.34 -8.64 -29.71
N TYR A 238 10.03 -8.93 -29.70
CA TYR A 238 9.15 -8.68 -30.84
C TYR A 238 8.35 -7.39 -30.66
N GLY A 239 8.83 -6.30 -31.27
CA GLY A 239 8.06 -5.08 -31.52
C GLY A 239 7.36 -4.48 -30.30
N VAL A 240 8.15 -3.98 -29.33
CA VAL A 240 7.61 -3.23 -28.18
C VAL A 240 6.95 -1.96 -28.67
N LYS A 241 5.65 -1.81 -28.42
CA LYS A 241 4.90 -0.62 -28.82
C LYS A 241 5.06 0.52 -27.81
N GLU A 242 4.63 1.71 -28.21
CA GLU A 242 4.61 2.86 -27.30
C GLU A 242 3.58 2.68 -26.18
N TYR A 243 3.68 3.56 -25.18
CA TYR A 243 2.89 3.50 -23.96
C TYR A 243 1.38 3.38 -24.24
N GLN A 244 0.74 2.41 -23.58
CA GLN A 244 -0.67 2.07 -23.70
C GLN A 244 -1.13 1.53 -25.07
N GLN A 245 -0.27 1.38 -26.09
CA GLN A 245 -0.72 0.90 -27.41
C GLN A 245 -0.94 -0.63 -27.46
N SER A 246 -0.32 -1.40 -26.57
CA SER A 246 -0.58 -2.84 -26.44
C SER A 246 -0.23 -3.35 -25.03
N LEU A 247 -0.38 -4.66 -24.79
CA LEU A 247 0.16 -5.30 -23.60
C LEU A 247 1.70 -5.32 -23.60
N ASN A 248 2.31 -5.46 -24.78
CA ASN A 248 3.76 -5.36 -24.97
C ASN A 248 4.15 -3.91 -25.26
N ASP A 249 4.01 -3.05 -24.26
CA ASP A 249 4.41 -1.64 -24.33
C ASP A 249 5.69 -1.33 -23.53
N THR A 250 6.26 -0.17 -23.78
CA THR A 250 7.48 0.30 -23.10
C THR A 250 7.30 0.37 -21.57
N SER A 251 6.11 0.71 -21.08
CA SER A 251 5.82 0.80 -19.64
C SER A 251 5.86 -0.55 -18.94
N ASN A 252 5.20 -1.56 -19.50
CA ASN A 252 5.22 -2.91 -18.97
C ASN A 252 6.61 -3.54 -19.08
N LYS A 253 7.34 -3.28 -20.18
CA LYS A 253 8.74 -3.68 -20.29
C LYS A 253 9.58 -3.11 -19.14
N MET A 254 9.51 -1.81 -18.88
CA MET A 254 10.24 -1.17 -17.76
C MET A 254 9.90 -1.83 -16.42
N ARG A 255 8.62 -2.15 -16.16
CA ARG A 255 8.18 -2.81 -14.92
C ARG A 255 8.73 -4.23 -14.77
N PHE A 256 8.69 -5.04 -15.83
CA PHE A 256 9.23 -6.39 -15.78
C PHE A 256 10.75 -6.40 -15.63
N VAL A 257 11.44 -5.50 -16.34
CA VAL A 257 12.89 -5.33 -16.19
C VAL A 257 13.26 -4.87 -14.78
N ALA A 258 12.51 -3.95 -14.18
CA ALA A 258 12.73 -3.53 -12.80
C ALA A 258 12.56 -4.68 -11.80
N ASN A 259 11.59 -5.57 -12.01
CA ASN A 259 11.44 -6.77 -11.17
C ASN A 259 12.63 -7.73 -11.32
N ILE A 260 13.12 -7.97 -12.55
CA ILE A 260 14.30 -8.82 -12.77
C ILE A 260 15.51 -8.22 -12.08
N TYR A 261 15.77 -6.93 -12.30
CA TYR A 261 16.88 -6.22 -11.69
C TYR A 261 16.84 -6.29 -10.16
N ALA A 262 15.65 -6.15 -9.57
CA ALA A 262 15.44 -6.34 -8.14
C ALA A 262 15.86 -7.73 -7.64
N ILE A 263 15.52 -8.79 -8.39
CA ILE A 263 15.94 -10.16 -8.06
C ILE A 263 17.45 -10.33 -8.22
N ASP A 264 18.05 -9.77 -9.27
CA ASP A 264 19.50 -9.80 -9.48
C ASP A 264 20.23 -9.07 -8.35
N LEU A 265 19.69 -7.95 -7.87
CA LEU A 265 20.22 -7.21 -6.73
C LEU A 265 20.15 -8.02 -5.44
N ILE A 266 19.01 -8.68 -5.17
CA ILE A 266 18.85 -9.59 -4.03
C ILE A 266 19.86 -10.74 -4.09
N LYS A 267 20.11 -11.28 -5.29
CA LYS A 267 21.08 -12.36 -5.50
C LYS A 267 22.51 -11.89 -5.25
N ASN A 268 22.88 -10.72 -5.77
CA ASN A 268 24.25 -10.21 -5.72
C ASN A 268 24.60 -9.62 -4.35
N ASN A 269 23.66 -8.95 -3.69
CA ASN A 269 23.84 -8.32 -2.38
C ASN A 269 23.21 -9.12 -1.25
N LYS A 270 23.19 -10.46 -1.40
CA LYS A 270 22.49 -11.38 -0.49
C LYS A 270 22.86 -11.17 0.98
N LYS A 271 24.12 -10.87 1.30
CA LYS A 271 24.56 -10.69 2.69
C LYS A 271 23.90 -9.49 3.36
N GLU A 272 23.77 -8.38 2.64
CA GLU A 272 23.17 -7.14 3.14
C GLU A 272 21.64 -7.29 3.16
N LEU A 273 21.04 -7.62 2.00
CA LEU A 273 19.59 -7.71 1.80
C LEU A 273 18.93 -8.89 2.51
N MET A 274 19.68 -9.88 2.99
CA MET A 274 19.12 -10.90 3.88
C MET A 274 18.67 -10.27 5.21
N PHE A 275 19.48 -9.35 5.73
CA PHE A 275 19.22 -8.69 6.99
C PHE A 275 18.51 -7.36 6.74
N TYR A 276 19.18 -6.33 6.26
CA TYR A 276 18.60 -4.99 6.14
C TYR A 276 18.42 -4.58 4.67
N GLY A 277 17.38 -3.78 4.42
CA GLY A 277 17.10 -3.23 3.10
C GLY A 277 17.65 -1.81 2.91
N TYR A 278 17.36 -1.25 1.75
CA TYR A 278 17.84 0.08 1.33
C TYR A 278 16.98 1.26 1.79
N ASP A 279 15.90 1.03 2.54
CA ASP A 279 15.02 2.08 3.10
C ASP A 279 14.63 3.15 2.04
N ASN A 280 14.80 4.44 2.34
CA ASN A 280 14.56 5.56 1.43
C ASN A 280 15.69 5.75 0.41
N ASP A 281 16.90 5.28 0.71
CA ASP A 281 18.07 5.34 -0.19
C ASP A 281 17.93 4.40 -1.40
N PHE A 282 16.89 3.56 -1.39
CA PHE A 282 16.47 2.74 -2.52
C PHE A 282 16.51 3.49 -3.87
N LYS A 283 16.02 4.74 -3.91
CA LYS A 283 15.97 5.52 -5.15
C LYS A 283 17.37 5.78 -5.70
N ASP A 284 18.30 6.16 -4.84
CA ASP A 284 19.68 6.47 -5.22
C ASP A 284 20.41 5.20 -5.70
N ILE A 285 20.18 4.08 -5.01
CA ILE A 285 20.79 2.79 -5.36
C ILE A 285 20.25 2.25 -6.70
N PHE A 286 18.96 2.48 -6.98
CA PHE A 286 18.36 2.15 -8.26
C PHE A 286 18.66 3.19 -9.34
N GLY A 287 19.28 4.33 -8.99
CA GLY A 287 19.52 5.45 -9.90
C GLY A 287 18.21 6.01 -10.48
N ILE A 288 17.19 6.19 -9.62
CA ILE A 288 15.89 6.73 -9.99
C ILE A 288 15.79 8.13 -9.38
N TYR A 289 16.01 9.14 -10.22
CA TYR A 289 16.01 10.54 -9.81
C TYR A 289 14.69 11.23 -10.16
N ASP A 290 14.22 12.12 -9.29
CA ASP A 290 12.93 12.81 -9.52
C ASP A 290 13.03 13.94 -10.57
N TYR A 291 14.25 14.42 -10.88
CA TYR A 291 14.49 15.62 -11.70
C TYR A 291 15.34 15.40 -12.97
N GLU A 292 15.91 14.20 -13.19
CA GLU A 292 16.77 13.92 -14.34
C GLU A 292 16.45 12.57 -14.98
N ILE A 293 15.46 12.56 -15.88
CA ILE A 293 14.98 11.33 -16.54
C ILE A 293 16.08 10.65 -17.36
N ASP A 294 17.00 11.43 -17.95
CA ASP A 294 18.07 10.93 -18.80
C ASP A 294 19.24 10.32 -18.02
N SER A 295 19.44 10.72 -16.76
CA SER A 295 20.48 10.16 -15.88
C SER A 295 20.02 8.89 -15.15
N HIS A 296 18.80 8.41 -15.39
CA HIS A 296 18.32 7.17 -14.80
C HIS A 296 19.18 5.99 -15.22
N ARG A 297 19.48 5.11 -14.25
CA ARG A 297 20.18 3.85 -14.54
C ARG A 297 19.37 3.04 -15.55
N LYS A 298 20.04 2.53 -16.59
CA LYS A 298 19.46 1.65 -17.59
C LYS A 298 19.87 0.21 -17.33
N PHE A 299 18.91 -0.71 -17.48
CA PHE A 299 19.15 -2.15 -17.42
C PHE A 299 18.39 -2.80 -18.58
N ILE A 300 19.03 -3.71 -19.32
CA ILE A 300 18.44 -4.38 -20.51
C ILE A 300 17.81 -3.35 -21.47
N GLY A 301 18.54 -2.26 -21.72
CA GLY A 301 18.16 -1.22 -22.70
C GLY A 301 16.97 -0.34 -22.32
N VAL A 302 16.46 -0.40 -21.09
CA VAL A 302 15.40 0.50 -20.60
C VAL A 302 15.80 1.15 -19.28
N ARG A 303 15.27 2.35 -19.02
CA ARG A 303 15.45 2.99 -17.71
C ARG A 303 14.80 2.15 -16.61
N LEU A 304 15.47 2.09 -15.46
CA LEU A 304 14.91 1.46 -14.28
C LEU A 304 13.82 2.33 -13.67
N VAL A 305 12.84 1.64 -13.11
CA VAL A 305 11.75 2.22 -12.31
C VAL A 305 11.64 1.42 -11.03
N GLN A 306 10.91 1.94 -10.06
CA GLN A 306 10.65 1.18 -8.83
C GLN A 306 9.92 -0.13 -9.17
N PRO A 307 10.32 -1.29 -8.59
CA PRO A 307 9.59 -2.54 -8.75
C PRO A 307 8.13 -2.38 -8.36
N HIS A 308 7.23 -2.74 -9.27
CA HIS A 308 5.78 -2.58 -9.07
C HIS A 308 5.15 -3.77 -8.32
N ASN A 309 5.95 -4.77 -7.94
CA ASN A 309 5.53 -5.84 -7.04
C ASN A 309 5.72 -5.40 -5.58
N SER A 310 4.64 -5.41 -4.79
CA SER A 310 4.66 -4.95 -3.40
C SER A 310 5.59 -5.77 -2.50
N ILE A 311 5.68 -7.08 -2.70
CA ILE A 311 6.53 -7.97 -1.90
C ILE A 311 8.00 -7.72 -2.22
N ILE A 312 8.36 -7.66 -3.50
CA ILE A 312 9.73 -7.35 -3.94
C ILE A 312 10.17 -5.99 -3.39
N ASN A 313 9.29 -4.99 -3.46
CA ASN A 313 9.59 -3.65 -2.99
C ASN A 313 9.78 -3.59 -1.47
N VAL A 314 8.96 -4.31 -0.69
CA VAL A 314 9.13 -4.44 0.76
C VAL A 314 10.44 -5.16 1.10
N ILE A 315 10.75 -6.26 0.40
CA ILE A 315 12.02 -7.01 0.59
C ILE A 315 13.23 -6.13 0.33
N ILE A 316 13.24 -5.35 -0.75
CA ILE A 316 14.39 -4.50 -1.06
C ILE A 316 14.53 -3.37 -0.03
N ARG A 317 13.42 -2.83 0.47
CA ARG A 317 13.45 -1.69 1.41
C ARG A 317 13.74 -2.10 2.85
N THR A 318 13.30 -3.28 3.27
CA THR A 318 13.41 -3.72 4.68
C THR A 318 14.33 -4.92 4.90
N GLY A 319 14.68 -5.66 3.85
CA GLY A 319 15.43 -6.92 3.91
C GLY A 319 14.52 -8.15 3.99
N ILE A 320 15.04 -9.32 3.60
CA ILE A 320 14.24 -10.55 3.46
C ILE A 320 13.71 -11.04 4.82
N ILE A 321 14.56 -11.11 5.84
CA ILE A 321 14.17 -11.65 7.16
C ILE A 321 13.19 -10.72 7.87
N PHE A 322 13.28 -9.41 7.63
CA PHE A 322 12.45 -8.42 8.30
C PHE A 322 11.15 -8.04 7.54
N SER A 323 10.92 -8.60 6.34
CA SER A 323 9.70 -8.43 5.53
C SER A 323 8.57 -9.39 5.92
#